data_AF-A0A4Q3RT34-F1
#
_entry.id   AF-A0A4Q3RT34-F1
#
_cell.length_a   1.000
_cell.length_b   1.000
_cell.length_c   1.000
_cell.angle_alpha   90.00
_cell.angle_beta   90.00
_cell.angle_gamma   90.00
#
_symmetry.space_group_name_H-M   'P 1'
#
loop_
_entity.id
_entity.type
_entity.pdbx_description
1 polymer ?
#
loop_
_entity_poly.entity_id
_entity_poly.type
_entity_poly.pdbx_seq_one_letter_code
_entity_poly.pdbx_strand_id
1 'polypeptide(L)'
;MELGGIRNEGKEKVFLISTTHGGETTAIAAGLATIAVFENEDVIGHNHSIGRSMIAACSKAIAENKLESHISLAAKDWMQAFIFKDAQETVSQGYRTLMMQEMIKRGVLFQGAFVPCYSHTQEDVNYFAEAFNDSLKVYKRALEEGFEKYLVGQPAKAVFRKVL
;
A
#
# COMPACT_ATOMS: atom_id res chain seq x y z
N MET A 1 7.67 -38.14 -17.39
CA MET A 1 8.38 -36.84 -17.48
C MET A 1 8.83 -36.48 -18.90
N GLU A 2 8.97 -37.44 -19.83
CA GLU A 2 9.47 -37.18 -21.21
C GLU A 2 8.68 -36.14 -22.04
N LEU A 3 7.35 -36.03 -21.84
CA LEU A 3 6.51 -35.03 -22.53
C LEU A 3 6.70 -33.59 -22.02
N GLY A 4 7.32 -33.39 -20.86
CA GLY A 4 7.74 -32.06 -20.38
C GLY A 4 9.23 -31.78 -20.58
N GLY A 5 9.96 -32.72 -21.19
CA GLY A 5 11.39 -32.61 -21.43
C GLY A 5 11.71 -31.88 -22.74
N ILE A 6 12.97 -31.44 -22.88
CA ILE A 6 13.45 -30.75 -24.09
C ILE A 6 13.91 -31.70 -25.21
N ARG A 7 13.87 -33.02 -24.99
CA ARG A 7 14.47 -34.02 -25.88
C ARG A 7 13.58 -34.47 -27.04
N ASN A 8 12.27 -34.26 -26.95
CA ASN A 8 11.30 -34.75 -27.94
C ASN A 8 10.85 -33.61 -28.86
N GLU A 9 11.69 -33.29 -29.84
CA GLU A 9 11.41 -32.26 -30.86
C GLU A 9 10.18 -32.63 -31.73
N GLY A 10 9.36 -31.63 -32.06
CA GLY A 10 8.16 -31.81 -32.90
C GLY A 10 6.95 -32.48 -32.22
N LYS A 11 7.04 -32.86 -30.94
CA LYS A 11 5.92 -33.44 -30.17
C LYS A 11 5.24 -32.41 -29.26
N GLU A 12 3.94 -32.60 -29.04
CA GLU A 12 3.17 -31.80 -28.09
C GLU A 12 3.76 -31.91 -26.68
N LYS A 13 3.97 -30.75 -26.03
CA LYS A 13 4.58 -30.66 -24.70
C LYS A 13 3.52 -30.39 -23.64
N VAL A 14 3.73 -30.95 -22.46
CA VAL A 14 2.94 -30.63 -21.27
C VAL A 14 3.73 -29.76 -20.30
N PHE A 15 3.06 -28.86 -19.59
CA PHE A 15 3.67 -28.10 -18.50
C PHE A 15 3.75 -28.98 -17.25
N LEU A 16 4.97 -29.31 -16.82
CA LEU A 16 5.17 -30.06 -15.58
C LEU A 16 5.18 -29.10 -14.40
N ILE A 17 4.24 -29.28 -13.47
CA ILE A 17 4.20 -28.55 -12.21
C ILE A 17 4.90 -29.42 -11.15
N SER A 18 6.00 -28.92 -10.60
CA SER A 18 6.66 -29.50 -9.43
C SER A 18 6.62 -28.50 -8.30
N THR A 19 6.11 -28.90 -7.14
CA THR A 19 5.94 -28.03 -5.97
C THR A 19 6.58 -28.68 -4.76
N THR A 20 7.89 -28.46 -4.57
CA THR A 20 8.69 -29.04 -3.46
C THR A 20 8.03 -28.87 -2.10
N HIS A 21 7.36 -27.74 -1.86
CA HIS A 21 6.65 -27.41 -0.62
C HIS A 21 5.13 -27.30 -0.81
N GLY A 22 4.59 -27.77 -1.94
CA GLY A 22 3.15 -27.62 -2.25
C GLY A 22 2.22 -28.33 -1.27
N GLY A 23 2.72 -29.37 -0.61
CA GLY A 23 2.02 -30.12 0.45
C GLY A 23 2.60 -29.90 1.85
N GLU A 24 3.30 -28.80 2.10
CA GLU A 24 3.88 -28.55 3.43
C GLU A 24 2.78 -28.42 4.49
N THR A 25 2.86 -29.26 5.52
CA THR A 25 1.78 -29.43 6.51
C THR A 25 1.58 -28.19 7.38
N THR A 26 2.64 -27.43 7.65
CA THR A 26 2.59 -26.18 8.44
C THR A 26 1.77 -25.10 7.74
N ALA A 27 1.99 -24.88 6.44
CA ALA A 27 1.25 -23.92 5.63
C ALA A 27 -0.22 -24.33 5.48
N ILE A 28 -0.50 -25.63 5.27
CA ILE A 28 -1.87 -26.15 5.20
C ILE A 28 -2.59 -25.94 6.54
N ALA A 29 -1.96 -26.27 7.67
CA ALA A 29 -2.55 -26.08 9.00
C ALA A 29 -2.85 -24.60 9.28
N ALA A 30 -1.92 -23.68 8.96
CA ALA A 30 -2.12 -22.25 9.11
C ALA A 30 -3.25 -21.72 8.20
N GLY A 31 -3.34 -22.22 6.96
CA GLY A 31 -4.42 -21.89 6.03
C GLY A 31 -5.79 -22.33 6.54
N LEU A 32 -5.90 -23.57 7.04
CA LEU A 32 -7.15 -24.08 7.64
C LEU A 32 -7.56 -23.26 8.87
N ALA A 33 -6.61 -22.92 9.75
CA ALA A 33 -6.89 -22.07 10.91
C ALA A 33 -7.35 -20.67 10.48
N THR A 34 -6.74 -20.09 9.43
CA THR A 34 -7.15 -18.79 8.88
C THR A 34 -8.57 -18.86 8.31
N ILE A 35 -8.89 -19.89 7.53
CA ILE A 35 -10.24 -20.10 6.99
C ILE A 35 -11.27 -20.21 8.11
N ALA A 36 -10.98 -21.01 9.15
CA ALA A 36 -11.87 -21.14 10.30
C ALA A 36 -12.14 -19.80 11.00
N VAL A 37 -11.15 -18.90 11.10
CA VAL A 37 -11.39 -17.54 11.64
C VAL A 37 -12.33 -16.74 10.72
N PHE A 38 -12.12 -16.78 9.40
CA PHE A 38 -12.99 -16.06 8.45
C PHE A 38 -14.42 -16.63 8.37
N GLU A 39 -14.61 -17.91 8.68
CA GLU A 39 -15.94 -18.53 8.74
C GLU A 39 -16.70 -18.19 10.03
N ASN A 40 -15.99 -18.02 11.14
CA ASN A 40 -16.60 -17.79 12.47
C ASN A 40 -16.68 -16.31 12.87
N GLU A 41 -15.87 -15.45 12.27
CA GLU A 41 -15.79 -14.02 12.59
C GLU A 41 -16.04 -13.16 11.35
N ASP A 42 -16.64 -11.97 11.52
CA ASP A 42 -16.87 -11.03 10.40
C ASP A 42 -15.59 -10.25 10.03
N VAL A 43 -14.57 -10.97 9.55
CA VAL A 43 -13.28 -10.39 9.18
C VAL A 43 -13.41 -9.43 8.00
N ILE A 44 -14.19 -9.82 6.99
CA ILE A 44 -14.37 -9.03 5.77
C ILE A 44 -15.14 -7.75 6.08
N GLY A 45 -16.27 -7.85 6.80
CA GLY A 45 -17.07 -6.69 7.19
C GLY A 45 -16.29 -5.72 8.06
N HIS A 46 -15.51 -6.23 9.02
CA HIS A 46 -14.62 -5.42 9.86
C HIS A 46 -13.56 -4.68 9.04
N ASN A 47 -12.82 -5.38 8.17
CA ASN A 47 -11.79 -4.76 7.33
C ASN A 47 -12.35 -3.67 6.43
N HIS A 48 -13.52 -3.92 5.81
CA HIS A 48 -14.20 -2.91 4.99
C HIS A 48 -14.68 -1.71 5.83
N SER A 49 -15.12 -1.94 7.08
CA SER A 49 -15.49 -0.88 8.01
C SER A 49 -14.30 0.03 8.32
N ILE A 50 -13.16 -0.56 8.72
CA ILE A 50 -11.90 0.16 8.94
C ILE A 50 -11.47 0.93 7.69
N GLY A 51 -11.55 0.30 6.51
CA GLY A 51 -11.19 0.95 5.27
C GLY A 51 -12.07 2.15 4.93
N ARG A 52 -13.38 2.06 5.13
CA ARG A 52 -14.29 3.21 4.96
C ARG A 52 -13.97 4.34 5.95
N SER A 53 -13.72 4.02 7.21
CA SER A 53 -13.29 5.00 8.22
C SER A 53 -11.99 5.70 7.81
N MET A 54 -11.00 4.95 7.33
CA MET A 54 -9.72 5.50 6.87
C MET A 54 -9.89 6.41 5.64
N ILE A 55 -10.69 5.99 4.65
CA ILE A 55 -11.01 6.81 3.48
C ILE A 55 -11.66 8.13 3.90
N ALA A 56 -12.66 8.08 4.78
CA ALA A 56 -13.36 9.26 5.24
C ALA A 56 -12.42 10.22 5.98
N ALA A 57 -11.60 9.70 6.90
CA ALA A 57 -10.67 10.50 7.69
C ALA A 57 -9.59 11.15 6.82
N CYS A 58 -8.96 10.40 5.92
CA CYS A 58 -7.93 10.93 5.02
C CYS A 58 -8.51 11.94 4.02
N SER A 59 -9.69 11.67 3.45
CA SER A 59 -10.32 12.59 2.49
C SER A 59 -10.70 13.91 3.16
N LYS A 60 -11.20 13.85 4.40
CA LYS A 60 -11.45 15.04 5.21
C LYS A 60 -10.17 15.84 5.45
N ALA A 61 -9.09 15.18 5.87
CA ALA A 61 -7.80 15.85 6.11
C ALA A 61 -7.24 16.53 4.83
N ILE A 62 -7.36 15.88 3.67
CA ILE A 62 -6.94 16.47 2.38
C ILE A 62 -7.75 17.74 2.08
N ALA A 63 -9.07 17.67 2.25
CA ALA A 63 -9.96 18.80 1.98
C ALA A 63 -9.74 19.98 2.94
N GLU A 64 -9.59 19.70 4.24
CA GLU A 64 -9.32 20.74 5.25
C GLU A 64 -7.99 21.48 4.99
N ASN A 65 -7.00 20.80 4.40
CA ASN A 65 -5.73 21.40 4.02
C ASN A 65 -5.73 22.04 2.62
N LYS A 66 -6.80 21.86 1.84
CA LYS A 66 -6.96 22.31 0.44
C LYS A 66 -5.93 21.67 -0.50
N LEU A 67 -5.77 20.35 -0.44
CA LEU A 67 -4.76 19.58 -1.18
C LEU A 67 -5.36 18.59 -2.20
N GLU A 68 -6.63 18.71 -2.55
CA GLU A 68 -7.36 17.78 -3.42
C GLU A 68 -6.76 17.67 -4.83
N SER A 69 -6.18 18.76 -5.36
CA SER A 69 -5.48 18.76 -6.65
C SER A 69 -4.14 18.00 -6.59
N HIS A 70 -3.48 18.02 -5.43
CA HIS A 70 -2.13 17.49 -5.23
C HIS A 70 -2.10 16.07 -4.66
N ILE A 71 -3.17 15.63 -4.01
CA ILE A 71 -3.25 14.30 -3.41
C ILE A 71 -4.52 13.61 -3.87
N SER A 72 -4.36 12.47 -4.55
CA SER A 72 -5.48 11.66 -5.01
C SER A 72 -5.50 10.32 -4.26
N LEU A 73 -6.70 9.89 -3.85
CA LEU A 73 -6.92 8.64 -3.14
C LEU A 73 -7.63 7.64 -4.05
N ALA A 74 -6.97 6.53 -4.38
CA ALA A 74 -7.61 5.36 -4.97
C ALA A 74 -8.33 4.59 -3.85
N ALA A 75 -9.59 4.95 -3.60
CA ALA A 75 -10.34 4.56 -2.41
C ALA A 75 -11.13 3.25 -2.61
N LYS A 76 -10.51 2.09 -2.38
CA LYS A 76 -11.24 0.85 -2.13
C LYS A 76 -11.21 0.54 -0.63
N ASP A 77 -12.33 0.10 -0.09
CA ASP A 77 -12.47 -0.18 1.35
C ASP A 77 -11.61 -1.37 1.81
N TRP A 78 -11.14 -2.21 0.91
CA TRP A 78 -10.18 -3.28 1.20
C TRP A 78 -8.71 -2.91 0.91
N MET A 79 -8.44 -1.82 0.18
CA MET A 79 -7.09 -1.30 -0.07
C MET A 79 -7.15 0.13 -0.60
N GLN A 80 -6.38 1.01 0.04
CA GLN A 80 -6.25 2.39 -0.37
C GLN A 80 -4.85 2.66 -0.90
N ALA A 81 -4.75 3.36 -2.02
CA ALA A 81 -3.47 3.84 -2.53
C ALA A 81 -3.49 5.37 -2.69
N PHE A 82 -2.40 6.01 -2.31
CA PHE A 82 -2.26 7.46 -2.30
C PHE A 82 -1.31 7.89 -3.42
N ILE A 83 -1.75 8.85 -4.21
CA ILE A 83 -0.98 9.46 -5.29
C ILE A 83 -0.64 10.88 -4.86
N PHE A 84 0.65 11.18 -4.80
CA PHE A 84 1.18 12.47 -4.40
C PHE A 84 1.78 13.19 -5.61
N LYS A 85 1.45 14.47 -5.76
CA LYS A 85 1.82 15.31 -6.90
C LYS A 85 2.53 16.58 -6.46
N ASP A 86 3.39 17.10 -7.33
CA ASP A 86 4.06 18.38 -7.12
C ASP A 86 3.11 19.59 -7.29
N ALA A 87 3.69 20.80 -7.25
CA ALA A 87 2.97 22.06 -7.40
C ALA A 87 2.36 22.23 -8.81
N GLN A 88 2.84 21.50 -9.80
CA GLN A 88 2.30 21.45 -11.16
C GLN A 88 1.29 20.31 -11.33
N GLU A 89 0.81 19.72 -10.22
CA GLU A 89 -0.15 18.62 -10.18
C GLU A 89 0.35 17.34 -10.90
N THR A 90 1.66 17.22 -11.08
CA THR A 90 2.29 16.06 -11.72
C THR A 90 2.73 15.06 -10.65
N VAL A 91 2.46 13.77 -10.88
CA VAL A 91 2.83 12.70 -9.94
C VAL A 91 4.32 12.74 -9.66
N SER A 92 4.70 12.82 -8.38
CA SER A 92 6.09 13.06 -7.99
C SER A 92 6.57 12.06 -6.94
N GLN A 93 7.67 11.36 -7.27
CA GLN A 93 8.34 10.45 -6.34
C GLN A 93 8.99 11.19 -5.17
N GLY A 94 9.44 12.44 -5.36
CA GLY A 94 10.00 13.27 -4.29
C GLY A 94 8.97 13.51 -3.18
N TYR A 95 7.79 14.02 -3.57
CA TYR A 95 6.68 14.26 -2.66
C TYR A 95 6.11 12.98 -2.04
N ARG A 96 6.01 11.88 -2.81
CA ARG A 96 5.64 10.57 -2.26
C ARG A 96 6.62 10.11 -1.19
N THR A 97 7.92 10.22 -1.45
CA THR A 97 8.96 9.81 -0.49
C THR A 97 8.95 10.70 0.74
N LEU A 98 8.75 12.01 0.59
CA LEU A 98 8.61 12.94 1.70
C LEU A 98 7.41 12.58 2.59
N MET A 99 6.26 12.25 2.00
CA MET A 99 5.09 11.80 2.79
C MET A 99 5.37 10.51 3.55
N MET A 100 6.02 9.53 2.93
CA MET A 100 6.42 8.30 3.61
C MET A 100 7.37 8.59 4.79
N GLN A 101 8.38 9.46 4.59
CA GLN A 101 9.28 9.90 5.65
C GLN A 101 8.51 10.54 6.82
N GLU A 102 7.63 11.50 6.52
CA GLU A 102 6.93 12.25 7.56
C GLU A 102 5.96 11.38 8.36
N MET A 103 5.31 10.40 7.72
CA MET A 103 4.51 9.39 8.40
C MET A 103 5.36 8.49 9.30
N ILE A 104 6.51 8.00 8.80
CA ILE A 104 7.43 7.16 9.59
C ILE A 104 7.97 7.92 10.80
N LYS A 105 8.32 9.20 10.62
CA LYS A 105 8.77 10.08 11.71
C LYS A 105 7.72 10.24 12.82
N ARG A 106 6.44 10.05 12.49
CA ARG A 106 5.29 10.10 13.40
C ARG A 106 4.87 8.73 13.91
N GLY A 107 5.66 7.68 13.68
CA GLY A 107 5.40 6.34 14.18
C GLY A 107 4.52 5.47 13.27
N VAL A 108 4.18 5.94 12.07
CA VAL A 108 3.34 5.18 11.12
C VAL A 108 4.18 4.67 9.96
N LEU A 109 4.36 3.34 9.88
CA LEU A 109 5.00 2.71 8.72
C LEU A 109 4.07 2.78 7.50
N PHE A 110 4.26 3.81 6.68
CA PHE A 110 3.42 4.08 5.52
C PHE A 110 4.22 3.95 4.21
N GLN A 111 3.69 3.16 3.28
CA GLN A 111 4.32 2.90 1.97
C GLN A 111 3.53 3.50 0.80
N GLY A 112 2.72 4.54 1.04
CA GLY A 112 1.83 5.10 0.02
C GLY A 112 0.55 4.29 -0.20
N ALA A 113 0.29 3.29 0.63
CA ALA A 113 -0.93 2.50 0.62
C ALA A 113 -1.30 2.06 2.04
N PHE A 114 -2.58 1.78 2.25
CA PHE A 114 -3.13 1.20 3.47
C PHE A 114 -3.99 -0.01 3.13
N VAL A 115 -3.73 -1.13 3.79
CA VAL A 115 -4.50 -2.37 3.67
C VAL A 115 -5.03 -2.71 5.06
N PRO A 116 -6.35 -2.63 5.29
CA PRO A 116 -6.94 -2.99 6.57
C PRO A 116 -6.62 -4.45 6.92
N CYS A 117 -6.50 -4.73 8.20
CA CYS A 117 -6.36 -6.08 8.73
C CYS A 117 -7.24 -6.23 9.96
N TYR A 118 -7.52 -7.47 10.35
CA TYR A 118 -8.53 -7.76 11.35
C TYR A 118 -8.21 -7.15 12.74
N SER A 119 -6.93 -6.94 13.04
CA SER A 119 -6.49 -6.33 14.29
C SER A 119 -6.58 -4.80 14.32
N HIS A 120 -6.78 -4.13 13.19
CA HIS A 120 -6.93 -2.68 13.18
C HIS A 120 -8.22 -2.26 13.89
N THR A 121 -8.10 -1.19 14.65
CA THR A 121 -9.18 -0.57 15.42
C THR A 121 -9.48 0.83 14.90
N GLN A 122 -10.55 1.43 15.40
CA GLN A 122 -10.85 2.83 15.11
C GLN A 122 -9.79 3.78 15.71
N GLU A 123 -9.12 3.39 16.79
CA GLU A 123 -8.00 4.16 17.38
C GLU A 123 -6.81 4.22 16.42
N ASP A 124 -6.47 3.10 15.77
CA ASP A 124 -5.42 3.05 14.75
C ASP A 124 -5.73 3.98 13.56
N VAL A 125 -7.00 4.02 13.13
CA VAL A 125 -7.45 4.94 12.08
C VAL A 125 -7.27 6.39 12.51
N ASN A 126 -7.63 6.72 13.75
CA ASN A 126 -7.49 8.08 14.28
C ASN A 126 -6.02 8.48 14.38
N TYR A 127 -5.17 7.59 14.90
CA TYR A 127 -3.73 7.79 15.00
C TYR A 127 -3.08 8.00 13.62
N PHE A 128 -3.44 7.17 12.64
CA PHE A 128 -3.01 7.35 11.26
C PHE A 128 -3.44 8.71 10.71
N ALA A 129 -4.71 9.08 10.88
CA ALA A 129 -5.27 10.31 10.32
C ALA A 129 -4.62 11.56 10.92
N GLU A 130 -4.32 11.55 12.23
CA GLU A 130 -3.58 12.62 12.90
C GLU A 130 -2.15 12.74 12.33
N ALA A 131 -1.43 11.63 12.25
CA ALA A 131 -0.08 11.61 11.67
C ALA A 131 -0.08 12.07 10.21
N PHE A 132 -1.10 11.68 9.44
CA PHE A 132 -1.29 12.09 8.06
C PHE A 132 -1.53 13.59 7.96
N ASN A 133 -2.46 14.13 8.75
CA ASN A 133 -2.76 15.56 8.78
C ASN A 133 -1.52 16.40 9.15
N ASP A 134 -0.72 15.96 10.13
CA ASP A 134 0.51 16.67 10.47
C ASP A 134 1.60 16.56 9.39
N SER A 135 1.58 15.48 8.61
CA SER A 135 2.47 15.31 7.45
C SER A 135 2.04 16.23 6.29
N LEU A 136 0.74 16.45 6.10
CA LEU A 136 0.20 17.39 5.10
C LEU A 136 0.71 18.82 5.31
N LYS A 137 0.95 19.24 6.57
CA LYS A 137 1.53 20.56 6.87
C LYS A 137 2.96 20.71 6.30
N VAL A 138 3.75 19.65 6.31
CA VAL A 138 5.09 19.63 5.72
C VAL A 138 4.98 19.58 4.19
N TYR A 139 4.11 18.70 3.67
CA TYR A 139 3.81 18.59 2.25
C TYR A 139 3.44 19.94 1.63
N LYS A 140 2.57 20.70 2.28
CA LYS A 140 2.10 22.00 1.82
C LYS A 140 3.23 23.03 1.72
N ARG A 141 4.11 23.10 2.72
CA ARG A 141 5.31 23.96 2.66
C ARG A 141 6.27 23.51 1.56
N ALA A 142 6.44 22.20 1.39
CA ALA A 142 7.26 21.64 0.33
C ALA A 142 6.74 22.02 -1.07
N LEU A 143 5.43 22.12 -1.29
CA LEU A 143 4.87 22.58 -2.57
C LEU A 143 5.34 23.99 -2.96
N GLU A 144 5.58 24.86 -1.98
CA GLU A 144 6.05 26.23 -2.20
C GLU A 144 7.57 26.31 -2.29
N GLU A 145 8.26 25.54 -1.46
CA GLU A 145 9.70 25.72 -1.24
C GLU A 145 10.59 24.67 -1.90
N GLY A 146 10.01 23.58 -2.41
CA GLY A 146 10.69 22.38 -2.91
C GLY A 146 10.79 21.28 -1.85
N PHE A 147 10.52 20.03 -2.23
CA PHE A 147 10.57 18.88 -1.31
C PHE A 147 12.00 18.56 -0.84
N GLU A 148 13.00 18.93 -1.62
CA GLU A 148 14.43 18.67 -1.36
C GLU A 148 14.93 19.33 -0.07
N LYS A 149 14.26 20.40 0.38
CA LYS A 149 14.58 21.08 1.65
C LYS A 149 14.11 20.31 2.88
N TYR A 150 13.12 19.43 2.71
CA TYR A 150 12.46 18.70 3.79
C TYR A 150 12.79 17.20 3.78
N LEU A 151 13.10 16.65 2.60
CA LEU A 151 13.44 15.26 2.43
C LEU A 151 14.89 15.00 2.90
N VAL A 152 15.05 14.03 3.79
CA VAL A 152 16.36 13.56 4.23
C VAL A 152 16.77 12.39 3.34
N GLY A 153 17.70 12.66 2.42
CA GLY A 153 18.20 11.67 1.47
C GLY A 153 17.62 11.84 0.06
N GLN A 154 17.70 10.77 -0.74
CA GLN A 154 17.28 10.79 -2.13
C GLN A 154 15.85 10.27 -2.29
N PRO A 155 15.04 10.80 -3.23
CA PRO A 155 13.74 10.25 -3.56
C PRO A 155 13.80 8.76 -3.91
N ALA A 156 12.77 8.01 -3.51
CA ALA A 156 12.58 6.64 -3.92
C ALA A 156 12.51 6.55 -5.46
N LYS A 157 13.16 5.54 -6.02
CA LYS A 157 13.19 5.29 -7.46
C LYS A 157 12.49 3.97 -7.75
N ALA A 158 11.77 3.90 -8.86
CA ALA A 158 11.22 2.64 -9.33
C ALA A 158 12.32 1.59 -9.47
N VAL A 159 12.01 0.35 -9.08
CA VAL A 159 12.89 -0.81 -9.22
C VAL A 159 13.03 -1.15 -10.70
N PHE A 160 11.92 -1.27 -11.41
CA PHE A 160 11.90 -1.42 -12.86
C PHE A 160 11.94 -0.04 -13.52
N ARG A 161 13.01 0.22 -14.26
CA ARG A 161 13.16 1.43 -15.06
C ARG A 161 13.17 0.98 -16.52
N LYS A 162 12.43 1.68 -17.40
CA LYS A 162 12.74 1.59 -18.83
C LYS A 162 14.21 2.00 -18.95
N VAL A 163 15.03 1.10 -19.48
CA VAL A 163 16.44 1.37 -19.72
C VAL A 163 16.51 2.69 -20.50
N LEU A 164 17.40 3.59 -20.07
CA LEU A 164 17.67 4.84 -20.76
C LEU A 164 18.11 4.58 -22.20
#